data_AF-A0A352RSS3-F1
#
_entry.id   AF-A0A352RSS3-F1
#
_cell.length_a   1.000
_cell.length_b   1.000
_cell.length_c   1.000
_cell.angle_alpha   90.00
_cell.angle_beta   90.00
_cell.angle_gamma   90.00
#
_symmetry.space_group_name_H-M   'P 1'
#
loop_
_entity.id
_entity.type
_entity.pdbx_description
1 polymer ?
#
loop_
_entity_poly.entity_id
_entity_poly.type
_entity_poly.pdbx_seq_one_letter_code
_entity_poly.pdbx_strand_id
1 'polypeptide(L)'
;KNIHATREWIIRNSPVPIGTVPIYQALEKVDGKAEDLTWEIYRDTLIEQAEQGVDYFTIHAGVLLRYVPMTADRVTGIVSRGGSIMAKWCLAHHKENFLYTHFDEICEIMKAYDVSFSLGDGLRPGCIADSNDDAQFGELRTLGELTAKAWEHDVQVMIEGPGHVPLQRIQANMDEELKHCYEAPFYTLGPLVTDIAPGYDHITSGIGAANIGWMGTAMLCYVTPKEHLGLPDKEDVREGIITYKIAAHAADLAKGWPGAQLRDNALSKARFEFRWEDQ
;
A
#
# COMPACT_ATOMS: atom_id res chain seq x y z
N LYS A 1 -5.99 -19.75 7.38
CA LYS A 1 -6.92 -20.35 8.39
C LYS A 1 -7.32 -19.32 9.46
N ASN A 2 -8.59 -19.33 9.90
CA ASN A 2 -9.18 -18.48 10.96
C ASN A 2 -9.08 -16.95 10.76
N ILE A 3 -8.96 -16.48 9.51
CA ILE A 3 -8.79 -15.05 9.19
C ILE A 3 -9.93 -14.20 9.78
N HIS A 4 -11.18 -14.62 9.61
CA HIS A 4 -12.36 -13.91 10.12
C HIS A 4 -12.31 -13.70 11.65
N ALA A 5 -12.09 -14.78 12.39
CA ALA A 5 -12.09 -14.75 13.86
C ALA A 5 -10.92 -13.92 14.41
N THR A 6 -9.73 -14.03 13.82
CA THR A 6 -8.58 -13.20 14.20
C THR A 6 -8.86 -11.72 13.97
N ARG A 7 -9.44 -11.37 12.82
CA ARG A 7 -9.78 -9.98 12.48
C ARG A 7 -10.85 -9.40 13.42
N GLU A 8 -11.83 -10.20 13.83
CA GLU A 8 -12.84 -9.77 14.80
C GLU A 8 -12.20 -9.26 16.11
N TRP A 9 -11.27 -10.03 16.67
CA TRP A 9 -10.54 -9.61 17.87
C TRP A 9 -9.71 -8.35 17.64
N ILE A 10 -9.08 -8.20 16.48
CA ILE A 10 -8.31 -7.00 16.15
C ILE A 10 -9.22 -5.77 16.10
N ILE A 11 -10.30 -5.82 15.31
CA ILE A 11 -11.19 -4.66 15.11
C ILE A 11 -11.84 -4.23 16.43
N ARG A 12 -12.32 -5.19 17.23
CA ARG A 12 -12.96 -4.88 18.53
C ARG A 12 -11.99 -4.29 19.56
N ASN A 13 -10.68 -4.36 19.34
CA ASN A 13 -9.64 -3.85 20.25
C ASN A 13 -8.74 -2.78 19.60
N SER A 14 -9.06 -2.31 18.39
CA SER A 14 -8.26 -1.30 17.70
C SER A 14 -8.84 0.10 17.89
N PRO A 15 -8.05 1.06 18.42
CA PRO A 15 -8.44 2.47 18.42
C PRO A 15 -8.06 3.19 17.11
N VAL A 16 -7.48 2.48 16.15
CA VAL A 16 -7.02 3.02 14.86
C VAL A 16 -7.70 2.28 13.70
N PRO A 17 -7.79 2.90 12.51
CA PRO A 17 -8.34 2.25 11.32
C PRO A 17 -7.63 0.92 11.00
N ILE A 18 -8.41 -0.07 10.57
CA ILE A 18 -7.98 -1.39 10.15
C ILE A 18 -8.21 -1.53 8.65
N GLY A 19 -7.12 -1.77 7.92
CA GLY A 19 -7.16 -2.14 6.52
C GLY A 19 -7.07 -3.64 6.29
N THR A 20 -7.59 -4.10 5.15
CA THR A 20 -7.39 -5.48 4.70
C THR A 20 -7.14 -5.56 3.20
N VAL A 21 -6.69 -6.74 2.75
CA VAL A 21 -6.66 -7.12 1.33
C VAL A 21 -7.71 -8.24 1.13
N PRO A 22 -8.95 -7.94 0.72
CA PRO A 22 -10.04 -8.92 0.73
C PRO A 22 -9.76 -10.19 -0.09
N ILE A 23 -8.94 -10.07 -1.15
CA ILE A 23 -8.58 -11.19 -2.02
C ILE A 23 -7.85 -12.32 -1.28
N TYR A 24 -7.18 -12.03 -0.16
CA TYR A 24 -6.49 -13.06 0.62
C TYR A 24 -7.46 -13.99 1.34
N GLN A 25 -8.55 -13.44 1.87
CA GLN A 25 -9.59 -14.25 2.46
C GLN A 25 -10.40 -14.97 1.38
N ALA A 26 -10.72 -14.29 0.28
CA ALA A 26 -11.42 -14.91 -0.85
C ALA A 26 -10.62 -16.12 -1.40
N LEU A 27 -9.29 -16.00 -1.49
CA LEU A 27 -8.41 -17.09 -1.93
C LEU A 27 -8.44 -18.30 -0.97
N GLU A 28 -8.53 -18.06 0.34
CA GLU A 28 -8.68 -19.15 1.32
C GLU A 28 -10.05 -19.84 1.22
N LYS A 29 -11.10 -19.14 0.77
CA LYS A 29 -12.43 -19.75 0.52
C LYS A 29 -12.43 -20.72 -0.67
N VAL A 30 -11.40 -20.67 -1.53
CA VAL A 30 -11.19 -21.55 -2.68
C VAL A 30 -9.91 -22.39 -2.56
N ASP A 31 -9.52 -22.73 -1.33
CA ASP A 31 -8.39 -23.60 -1.01
C ASP A 31 -7.06 -23.20 -1.68
N GLY A 32 -6.82 -21.89 -1.87
CA GLY A 32 -5.57 -21.39 -2.44
C GLY A 32 -5.53 -21.39 -3.98
N LYS A 33 -6.60 -21.81 -4.66
CA LYS A 33 -6.65 -21.89 -6.12
C LYS A 33 -7.15 -20.59 -6.71
N ALA A 34 -6.23 -19.75 -7.17
CA ALA A 34 -6.57 -18.45 -7.74
C ALA A 34 -7.60 -18.57 -8.87
N GLU A 35 -7.47 -19.57 -9.75
CA GLU A 35 -8.38 -19.85 -10.87
C GLU A 35 -9.83 -20.13 -10.46
N ASP A 36 -10.08 -20.55 -9.22
CA ASP A 36 -11.41 -20.86 -8.71
C ASP A 36 -12.10 -19.61 -8.10
N LEU A 37 -11.42 -18.46 -8.06
CA LEU A 37 -12.02 -17.20 -7.62
C LEU A 37 -13.13 -16.75 -8.58
N THR A 38 -14.23 -16.27 -8.01
CA THR A 38 -15.33 -15.63 -8.76
C THR A 38 -15.72 -14.31 -8.11
N TRP A 39 -16.48 -13.50 -8.85
CA TRP A 39 -17.09 -12.28 -8.33
C TRP A 39 -17.94 -12.54 -7.09
N GLU A 40 -18.76 -13.60 -7.08
CA GLU A 40 -19.67 -13.91 -5.98
C GLU A 40 -18.90 -14.18 -4.67
N ILE A 41 -17.83 -14.96 -4.74
CA ILE A 41 -16.98 -15.27 -3.57
C ILE A 41 -16.32 -13.99 -3.06
N TYR A 42 -15.86 -13.12 -3.96
CA TYR A 42 -15.22 -11.86 -3.60
C TYR A 42 -16.24 -10.87 -3.00
N ARG A 43 -17.40 -10.70 -3.63
CA ARG A 43 -18.52 -9.87 -3.15
C ARG A 43 -18.94 -10.27 -1.74
N ASP A 44 -19.17 -11.56 -1.51
CA ASP A 44 -19.55 -12.06 -0.18
C ASP A 44 -18.42 -11.82 0.85
N THR A 45 -17.16 -11.82 0.41
CA THR A 45 -16.01 -11.47 1.26
C THR A 45 -15.94 -9.97 1.58
N LEU A 46 -16.28 -9.09 0.65
CA LEU A 46 -16.37 -7.64 0.91
C LEU A 46 -17.43 -7.34 1.96
N ILE A 47 -18.65 -7.87 1.77
CA ILE A 47 -19.78 -7.67 2.69
C ILE A 47 -19.42 -8.19 4.09
N GLU A 48 -18.88 -9.41 4.18
CA GLU A 48 -18.45 -10.00 5.45
C GLU A 48 -17.45 -9.11 6.20
N GLN A 49 -16.49 -8.50 5.50
CA GLN A 49 -15.50 -7.63 6.13
C GLN A 49 -16.01 -6.24 6.47
N ALA A 50 -16.90 -5.70 5.64
CA ALA A 50 -17.54 -4.42 5.88
C ALA A 50 -18.45 -4.49 7.13
N GLU A 51 -19.22 -5.57 7.28
CA GLU A 51 -20.03 -5.83 8.47
C GLU A 51 -19.19 -5.97 9.76
N GLN A 52 -17.96 -6.48 9.66
CA GLN A 52 -17.04 -6.50 10.79
C GLN A 52 -16.52 -5.11 11.18
N GLY A 53 -16.56 -4.13 10.28
CA GLY A 53 -16.05 -2.77 10.48
C GLY A 53 -14.60 -2.59 10.03
N VAL A 54 -14.21 -3.18 8.89
CA VAL A 54 -12.95 -2.82 8.22
C VAL A 54 -13.09 -1.43 7.60
N ASP A 55 -12.11 -0.55 7.81
CA ASP A 55 -12.18 0.86 7.43
C ASP A 55 -11.74 1.12 5.98
N TYR A 56 -10.82 0.31 5.45
CA TYR A 56 -10.39 0.42 4.06
C TYR A 56 -9.98 -0.92 3.44
N PHE A 57 -10.19 -1.05 2.13
CA PHE A 57 -9.82 -2.23 1.37
C PHE A 57 -8.74 -1.94 0.33
N THR A 58 -7.64 -2.69 0.40
CA THR A 58 -6.68 -2.80 -0.70
C THR A 58 -7.26 -3.68 -1.81
N ILE A 59 -7.58 -3.06 -2.94
CA ILE A 59 -8.21 -3.72 -4.09
C ILE A 59 -7.34 -3.54 -5.34
N HIS A 60 -6.86 -4.66 -5.89
CA HIS A 60 -5.94 -4.70 -7.02
C HIS A 60 -6.69 -4.69 -8.37
N ALA A 61 -7.58 -3.71 -8.55
CA ALA A 61 -8.38 -3.55 -9.76
C ALA A 61 -7.58 -2.96 -10.94
N GLY A 62 -6.37 -2.43 -10.69
CA GLY A 62 -5.47 -1.94 -11.73
C GLY A 62 -4.66 -3.02 -12.47
N VAL A 63 -4.67 -4.27 -12.00
CA VAL A 63 -3.93 -5.38 -12.62
C VAL A 63 -4.71 -5.92 -13.81
N LEU A 64 -4.62 -5.22 -14.94
CA LEU A 64 -5.36 -5.57 -16.15
C LEU A 64 -4.64 -6.66 -16.96
N LEU A 65 -5.40 -7.49 -17.66
CA LEU A 65 -4.89 -8.61 -18.46
C LEU A 65 -3.79 -8.15 -19.44
N ARG A 66 -3.97 -6.96 -20.05
CA ARG A 66 -3.02 -6.38 -21.00
C ARG A 66 -1.69 -5.93 -20.37
N TYR A 67 -1.63 -5.71 -19.06
CA TYR A 67 -0.41 -5.30 -18.36
C TYR A 67 0.43 -6.49 -17.90
N VAL A 68 -0.16 -7.67 -17.72
CA VAL A 68 0.57 -8.87 -17.27
C VAL A 68 1.77 -9.23 -18.18
N PRO A 69 1.67 -9.18 -19.53
CA PRO A 69 2.82 -9.43 -20.39
C PRO A 69 3.94 -8.39 -20.26
N MET A 70 3.64 -7.16 -19.82
CA MET A 70 4.65 -6.11 -19.64
C MET A 70 5.63 -6.43 -18.52
N THR A 71 5.25 -7.32 -17.58
CA THR A 71 6.13 -7.75 -16.50
C THR A 71 7.02 -8.94 -16.86
N ALA A 72 6.94 -9.46 -18.10
CA ALA A 72 7.69 -10.65 -18.51
C ALA A 72 9.21 -10.44 -18.51
N ASP A 73 9.65 -9.21 -18.81
CA ASP A 73 11.08 -8.84 -18.88
C ASP A 73 11.62 -8.22 -17.58
N ARG A 74 10.79 -8.14 -16.53
CA ARG A 74 11.23 -7.67 -15.21
C ARG A 74 12.23 -8.63 -14.58
N VAL A 75 13.17 -8.09 -13.81
CA VAL A 75 14.13 -8.88 -13.03
C VAL A 75 13.42 -9.65 -11.91
N THR A 76 12.43 -9.04 -11.27
CA THR A 76 11.69 -9.64 -10.14
C THR A 76 10.22 -9.95 -10.42
N GLY A 77 9.75 -9.72 -11.65
CA GLY A 77 8.38 -10.00 -12.06
C GLY A 77 7.33 -9.22 -11.26
N ILE A 78 6.28 -9.93 -10.81
CA ILE A 78 5.20 -9.38 -9.98
C ILE A 78 5.43 -9.79 -8.53
N VAL A 79 5.82 -8.82 -7.69
CA VAL A 79 6.08 -9.06 -6.25
C VAL A 79 4.88 -8.79 -5.34
N SER A 80 3.83 -8.14 -5.86
CA SER A 80 2.59 -8.01 -5.10
C SER A 80 1.90 -9.35 -4.96
N ARG A 81 1.64 -9.78 -3.72
CA ARG A 81 0.85 -10.99 -3.46
C ARG A 81 -0.57 -10.86 -4.02
N GLY A 82 -1.23 -9.72 -3.86
CA GLY A 82 -2.57 -9.51 -4.40
C GLY A 82 -2.55 -9.41 -5.93
N GLY A 83 -1.56 -8.69 -6.47
CA GLY A 83 -1.40 -8.56 -7.92
C GLY A 83 -1.08 -9.87 -8.61
N SER A 84 -0.22 -10.71 -8.04
CA SER A 84 0.10 -12.03 -8.60
C SER A 84 -1.09 -13.00 -8.59
N ILE A 85 -1.97 -12.94 -7.58
CA ILE A 85 -3.24 -13.70 -7.56
C ILE A 85 -4.11 -13.29 -8.74
N MET A 86 -4.28 -11.98 -8.96
CA MET A 86 -5.10 -11.45 -10.05
C MET A 86 -4.49 -11.74 -11.42
N ALA A 87 -3.18 -11.58 -11.58
CA ALA A 87 -2.48 -11.95 -12.81
C ALA A 87 -2.67 -13.45 -13.15
N LYS A 88 -2.55 -14.34 -12.16
CA LYS A 88 -2.79 -15.78 -12.35
C LYS A 88 -4.23 -16.06 -12.77
N TRP A 89 -5.22 -15.42 -12.14
CA TRP A 89 -6.63 -15.57 -12.53
C TRP A 89 -6.88 -15.08 -13.96
N CYS A 90 -6.39 -13.89 -14.32
CA CYS A 90 -6.54 -13.32 -15.66
C CYS A 90 -5.95 -14.23 -16.74
N LEU A 91 -4.76 -14.81 -16.50
CA LEU A 91 -4.11 -15.72 -17.43
C LEU A 91 -4.81 -17.08 -17.55
N ALA A 92 -5.31 -17.63 -16.44
CA ALA A 92 -6.01 -18.92 -16.43
C ALA A 92 -7.32 -18.87 -17.22
N HIS A 93 -8.05 -17.76 -17.14
CA HIS A 93 -9.34 -17.57 -17.83
C HIS A 93 -9.24 -16.84 -19.16
N HIS A 94 -8.10 -16.19 -19.43
CA HIS A 94 -7.92 -15.25 -20.53
C HIS A 94 -9.04 -14.19 -20.58
N LYS A 95 -9.38 -13.64 -19.41
CA LYS A 95 -10.43 -12.63 -19.19
C LYS A 95 -9.85 -11.42 -18.47
N GLU A 96 -10.50 -10.28 -18.65
CA GLU A 96 -10.16 -9.07 -17.90
C GLU A 96 -10.45 -9.24 -16.40
N ASN A 97 -9.64 -8.59 -15.58
CA ASN A 97 -9.71 -8.61 -14.13
C ASN A 97 -11.13 -8.35 -13.62
N PHE A 98 -11.70 -9.32 -12.90
CA PHE A 98 -13.09 -9.18 -12.44
C PHE A 98 -13.28 -8.04 -11.41
N LEU A 99 -12.24 -7.64 -10.68
CA LEU A 99 -12.28 -6.48 -9.80
C LEU A 99 -12.43 -5.18 -10.58
N TYR A 100 -11.83 -5.11 -11.78
CA TYR A 100 -12.00 -4.00 -12.71
C TYR A 100 -13.39 -4.02 -13.35
N THR A 101 -13.86 -5.18 -13.83
CA THR A 101 -15.14 -5.26 -14.53
C THR A 101 -16.35 -5.09 -13.62
N HIS A 102 -16.25 -5.44 -12.34
CA HIS A 102 -17.30 -5.26 -11.33
C HIS A 102 -17.08 -4.04 -10.42
N PHE A 103 -16.22 -3.09 -10.83
CA PHE A 103 -15.85 -1.98 -9.96
C PHE A 103 -17.04 -1.11 -9.49
N ASP A 104 -18.07 -0.93 -10.32
CA ASP A 104 -19.31 -0.23 -9.92
C ASP A 104 -20.02 -0.93 -8.75
N GLU A 105 -20.14 -2.26 -8.82
CA GLU A 105 -20.77 -3.04 -7.75
C GLU A 105 -19.93 -3.03 -6.46
N ILE A 106 -18.60 -2.99 -6.58
CA ILE A 106 -17.69 -2.81 -5.44
C ILE A 106 -17.94 -1.44 -4.79
N CYS A 107 -18.08 -0.37 -5.59
CA CYS A 107 -18.36 0.96 -5.07
C CYS A 107 -19.68 1.00 -4.30
N GLU A 108 -20.75 0.39 -4.81
CA GLU A 108 -22.05 0.32 -4.11
C GLU A 108 -21.95 -0.38 -2.75
N ILE A 109 -21.18 -1.48 -2.67
CA ILE A 109 -20.94 -2.18 -1.41
C ILE A 109 -20.17 -1.28 -0.45
N MET A 110 -19.06 -0.69 -0.87
CA MET A 110 -18.21 0.13 -0.02
C MET A 110 -18.93 1.40 0.47
N LYS A 111 -19.73 2.03 -0.39
CA LYS A 111 -20.57 3.18 -0.05
C LYS A 111 -21.56 2.87 1.07
N ALA A 112 -22.15 1.68 1.08
CA ALA A 112 -23.15 1.29 2.08
C ALA A 112 -22.60 1.24 3.51
N TYR A 113 -21.28 1.10 3.67
CA TYR A 113 -20.60 0.96 4.97
C TYR A 113 -19.53 2.04 5.22
N ASP A 114 -19.36 3.00 4.32
CA ASP A 114 -18.29 4.01 4.35
C ASP A 114 -16.87 3.41 4.42
N VAL A 115 -16.62 2.35 3.63
CA VAL A 115 -15.29 1.76 3.50
C VAL A 115 -14.50 2.51 2.43
N SER A 116 -13.28 2.94 2.75
CA SER A 116 -12.41 3.63 1.79
C SER A 116 -11.71 2.66 0.83
N PHE A 117 -11.48 3.08 -0.41
CA PHE A 117 -10.57 2.39 -1.32
C PHE A 117 -9.12 2.70 -0.97
N SER A 118 -8.31 1.64 -0.89
CA SER A 118 -6.87 1.69 -1.12
C SER A 118 -6.63 1.01 -2.46
N LEU A 119 -6.48 1.77 -3.54
CA LEU A 119 -6.30 1.19 -4.88
C LEU A 119 -4.89 0.58 -4.97
N GLY A 120 -4.83 -0.74 -5.02
CA GLY A 120 -3.60 -1.51 -4.80
C GLY A 120 -2.62 -1.47 -5.97
N ASP A 121 -1.33 -1.46 -5.66
CA ASP A 121 -0.21 -1.41 -6.60
C ASP A 121 0.28 -2.82 -7.00
N GLY A 122 -0.60 -3.57 -7.66
CA GLY A 122 -0.34 -4.96 -8.03
C GLY A 122 0.89 -5.18 -8.91
N LEU A 123 1.31 -4.17 -9.66
CA LEU A 123 2.46 -4.14 -10.54
C LEU A 123 3.57 -3.23 -10.02
N ARG A 124 3.66 -2.97 -8.71
CA ARG A 124 4.80 -2.25 -8.12
C ARG A 124 6.15 -2.93 -8.42
N PRO A 125 7.26 -2.18 -8.47
CA PRO A 125 8.59 -2.74 -8.67
C PRO A 125 9.10 -3.45 -7.41
N GLY A 126 9.65 -4.66 -7.61
CA GLY A 126 10.27 -5.48 -6.55
C GLY A 126 11.79 -5.43 -6.49
N CYS A 127 12.41 -4.64 -7.37
CA CYS A 127 13.83 -4.32 -7.33
C CYS A 127 14.06 -2.97 -8.02
N ILE A 128 15.25 -2.40 -7.80
CA ILE A 128 15.63 -1.10 -8.39
C ILE A 128 15.57 -1.10 -9.92
N ALA A 129 15.90 -2.22 -10.57
CA ALA A 129 15.92 -2.33 -12.03
C ALA A 129 14.53 -2.19 -12.66
N ASP A 130 13.50 -2.67 -11.96
CA ASP A 130 12.11 -2.68 -12.45
C ASP A 130 11.37 -1.35 -12.16
N SER A 131 12.02 -0.40 -11.47
CA SER A 131 11.40 0.87 -11.07
C SER A 131 11.04 1.77 -12.25
N ASN A 132 9.84 2.35 -12.19
CA ASN A 132 9.27 3.29 -13.15
C ASN A 132 9.09 2.72 -14.56
N ASP A 133 8.85 1.41 -14.66
CA ASP A 133 8.60 0.75 -15.95
C ASP A 133 7.15 0.94 -16.44
N ASP A 134 6.90 0.47 -17.67
CA ASP A 134 5.60 0.63 -18.32
C ASP A 134 4.47 -0.13 -17.61
N ALA A 135 4.77 -1.27 -16.97
CA ALA A 135 3.78 -2.02 -16.19
C ALA A 135 3.32 -1.23 -14.96
N GLN A 136 4.26 -0.64 -14.22
CA GLN A 136 3.98 0.17 -13.04
C GLN A 136 3.14 1.41 -13.40
N PHE A 137 3.59 2.21 -14.37
CA PHE A 137 2.85 3.43 -14.73
C PHE A 137 1.58 3.16 -15.54
N GLY A 138 1.51 2.03 -16.24
CA GLY A 138 0.28 1.53 -16.84
C GLY A 138 -0.80 1.27 -15.79
N GLU A 139 -0.45 0.58 -14.71
CA GLU A 139 -1.36 0.38 -13.57
C GLU A 139 -1.74 1.71 -12.91
N LEU A 140 -0.77 2.57 -12.58
CA LEU A 140 -1.02 3.86 -11.91
C LEU A 140 -2.06 4.72 -12.66
N ARG A 141 -1.96 4.80 -13.99
CA ARG A 141 -2.93 5.54 -14.82
C ARG A 141 -4.32 4.91 -14.76
N THR A 142 -4.42 3.58 -14.74
CA THR A 142 -5.68 2.89 -14.51
C THR A 142 -6.23 3.16 -13.10
N LEU A 143 -5.38 3.26 -12.07
CA LEU A 143 -5.84 3.64 -10.74
C LEU A 143 -6.47 5.03 -10.75
N GLY A 144 -5.88 5.99 -11.48
CA GLY A 144 -6.49 7.30 -11.71
C GLY A 144 -7.88 7.25 -12.35
N GLU A 145 -8.06 6.42 -13.38
CA GLU A 145 -9.39 6.19 -13.99
C GLU A 145 -10.39 5.62 -12.97
N LEU A 146 -9.96 4.65 -12.16
CA LEU A 146 -10.78 4.04 -11.11
C LEU A 146 -11.09 5.00 -9.96
N THR A 147 -10.19 5.93 -9.64
CA THR A 147 -10.43 7.00 -8.66
C THR A 147 -11.58 7.90 -9.10
N ALA A 148 -11.54 8.39 -10.34
CA ALA A 148 -12.62 9.22 -10.88
C ALA A 148 -13.96 8.48 -10.81
N LYS A 149 -13.96 7.20 -11.17
CA LYS A 149 -15.12 6.33 -11.09
C LYS A 149 -15.62 6.15 -9.65
N ALA A 150 -14.75 5.85 -8.69
CA ALA A 150 -15.14 5.72 -7.29
C ALA A 150 -15.73 7.03 -6.72
N TRP A 151 -15.21 8.19 -7.14
CA TRP A 151 -15.75 9.50 -6.75
C TRP A 151 -17.11 9.81 -7.36
N GLU A 152 -17.44 9.30 -8.55
CA GLU A 152 -18.81 9.37 -9.09
C GLU A 152 -19.83 8.63 -8.19
N HIS A 153 -19.37 7.63 -7.42
CA HIS A 153 -20.15 6.92 -6.42
C HIS A 153 -20.04 7.53 -5.00
N ASP A 154 -19.35 8.66 -4.80
CA ASP A 154 -19.05 9.25 -3.49
C ASP A 154 -18.26 8.32 -2.54
N VAL A 155 -17.38 7.44 -3.07
CA VAL A 155 -16.54 6.56 -2.25
C VAL A 155 -15.15 7.18 -2.07
N GLN A 156 -14.64 7.18 -0.83
CA GLN A 156 -13.32 7.70 -0.48
C GLN A 156 -12.20 6.86 -1.13
N VAL A 157 -11.10 7.48 -1.57
CA VAL A 157 -10.00 6.80 -2.28
C VAL A 157 -8.64 7.29 -1.82
N MET A 158 -7.70 6.36 -1.63
CA MET A 158 -6.25 6.57 -1.65
C MET A 158 -5.59 5.61 -2.65
N ILE A 159 -4.41 5.97 -3.14
CA ILE A 159 -3.66 5.21 -4.16
C ILE A 159 -2.47 4.54 -3.50
N GLU A 160 -2.27 3.24 -3.73
CA GLU A 160 -1.03 2.57 -3.32
C GLU A 160 0.10 2.83 -4.32
N GLY A 161 1.33 2.90 -3.81
CA GLY A 161 2.52 3.25 -4.58
C GLY A 161 3.75 2.44 -4.22
N PRO A 162 4.83 2.62 -4.99
CA PRO A 162 5.87 1.62 -5.23
C PRO A 162 6.62 1.12 -4.00
N GLY A 163 7.26 -0.04 -4.22
CA GLY A 163 8.18 -0.71 -3.30
C GLY A 163 9.64 -0.31 -3.49
N HIS A 164 10.30 -0.72 -4.58
CA HIS A 164 11.75 -0.51 -4.77
C HIS A 164 12.02 0.59 -5.80
N VAL A 165 12.58 1.72 -5.38
CA VAL A 165 12.82 2.89 -6.24
C VAL A 165 14.09 3.62 -5.82
N PRO A 166 15.09 3.78 -6.72
CA PRO A 166 16.31 4.51 -6.37
C PRO A 166 16.00 6.01 -6.27
N LEU A 167 16.70 6.73 -5.38
CA LEU A 167 16.38 8.12 -5.00
C LEU A 167 16.10 9.05 -6.19
N GLN A 168 16.93 8.99 -7.24
CA GLN A 168 16.80 9.86 -8.42
C GLN A 168 15.51 9.64 -9.24
N ARG A 169 14.74 8.58 -8.94
CA ARG A 169 13.47 8.24 -9.60
C ARG A 169 12.24 8.49 -8.72
N ILE A 170 12.41 8.83 -7.45
CA ILE A 170 11.30 9.04 -6.51
C ILE A 170 10.40 10.21 -6.95
N GLN A 171 10.98 11.36 -7.33
CA GLN A 171 10.20 12.53 -7.76
C GLN A 171 9.24 12.20 -8.91
N ALA A 172 9.71 11.44 -9.91
CA ALA A 172 8.88 11.05 -11.04
C ALA A 172 7.67 10.20 -10.64
N ASN A 173 7.74 9.42 -9.55
CA ASN A 173 6.58 8.68 -9.04
C ASN A 173 5.53 9.62 -8.44
N MET A 174 5.96 10.61 -7.65
CA MET A 174 5.05 11.60 -7.08
C MET A 174 4.40 12.45 -8.18
N ASP A 175 5.18 12.90 -9.18
CA ASP A 175 4.67 13.73 -10.27
C ASP A 175 3.63 13.00 -11.13
N GLU A 176 3.88 11.72 -11.46
CA GLU A 176 2.91 10.91 -12.21
C GLU A 176 1.66 10.63 -11.38
N GLU A 177 1.78 10.37 -10.08
CA GLU A 177 0.63 10.12 -9.22
C GLU A 177 -0.27 11.36 -9.11
N LEU A 178 0.27 12.53 -8.74
CA LEU A 178 -0.50 13.77 -8.61
C LEU A 178 -1.24 14.11 -9.91
N LYS A 179 -0.56 13.95 -11.04
CA LYS A 179 -1.09 14.25 -12.37
C LYS A 179 -2.19 13.29 -12.80
N HIS A 180 -2.01 11.99 -12.56
CA HIS A 180 -2.91 10.96 -13.09
C HIS A 180 -4.00 10.54 -12.12
N CYS A 181 -3.82 10.76 -10.82
CA CYS A 181 -4.76 10.37 -9.76
C CYS A 181 -5.45 11.55 -9.08
N TYR A 182 -5.40 12.74 -9.69
CA TYR A 182 -6.14 13.93 -9.26
C TYR A 182 -5.85 14.36 -7.82
N GLU A 183 -4.57 14.26 -7.41
CA GLU A 183 -4.11 14.57 -6.06
C GLU A 183 -4.80 13.75 -4.95
N ALA A 184 -5.31 12.57 -5.28
CA ALA A 184 -5.77 11.61 -4.27
C ALA A 184 -4.63 11.29 -3.27
N PRO A 185 -4.93 10.97 -2.01
CA PRO A 185 -3.90 10.61 -1.04
C PRO A 185 -3.04 9.43 -1.52
N PHE A 186 -1.73 9.62 -1.57
CA PHE A 186 -0.79 8.56 -1.96
C PHE A 186 -0.31 7.76 -0.72
N TYR A 187 -0.22 6.43 -0.86
CA TYR A 187 0.14 5.48 0.19
C TYR A 187 1.26 4.53 -0.28
N THR A 188 2.49 4.67 0.21
CA THR A 188 3.66 3.99 -0.38
C THR A 188 4.28 2.94 0.53
N LEU A 189 4.82 1.85 -0.04
CA LEU A 189 5.62 0.86 0.69
C LEU A 189 7.12 1.22 0.67
N GLY A 190 7.53 2.11 1.56
CA GLY A 190 8.87 2.73 1.52
C GLY A 190 8.85 4.01 0.67
N PRO A 191 9.59 4.10 -0.44
CA PRO A 191 10.23 2.98 -1.17
C PRO A 191 11.65 2.62 -0.68
N LEU A 192 12.07 1.37 -0.88
CA LEU A 192 13.44 0.90 -0.70
C LEU A 192 14.35 1.54 -1.76
N VAL A 193 15.39 2.24 -1.32
CA VAL A 193 16.31 2.96 -2.23
C VAL A 193 17.47 2.11 -2.74
N THR A 194 17.64 0.89 -2.20
CA THR A 194 18.65 -0.08 -2.62
C THR A 194 18.26 -1.50 -2.19
N ASP A 195 18.65 -2.51 -2.97
CA ASP A 195 18.28 -3.92 -2.75
C ASP A 195 19.36 -4.74 -2.00
N ILE A 196 20.48 -4.11 -1.63
CA ILE A 196 21.70 -4.83 -1.22
C ILE A 196 21.82 -5.08 0.29
N ALA A 197 20.81 -4.71 1.08
CA ALA A 197 20.89 -4.72 2.54
C ALA A 197 19.71 -5.45 3.22
N PRO A 198 19.37 -6.70 2.83
CA PRO A 198 18.35 -7.48 3.52
C PRO A 198 18.71 -7.64 5.01
N GLY A 199 17.72 -7.50 5.90
CA GLY A 199 17.95 -7.35 7.34
C GLY A 199 17.94 -5.88 7.81
N TYR A 200 18.13 -4.94 6.88
CA TYR A 200 18.17 -3.50 7.15
C TYR A 200 17.20 -2.73 6.25
N ASP A 201 16.19 -3.40 5.70
CA ASP A 201 15.28 -2.80 4.74
C ASP A 201 14.38 -1.72 5.34
N HIS A 202 14.15 -1.74 6.66
CA HIS A 202 13.57 -0.61 7.38
C HIS A 202 14.41 0.69 7.20
N ILE A 203 15.73 0.59 7.12
CA ILE A 203 16.63 1.74 6.88
C ILE A 203 16.61 2.13 5.40
N THR A 204 16.75 1.17 4.49
CA THR A 204 16.77 1.45 3.05
C THR A 204 15.46 2.09 2.60
N SER A 205 14.33 1.61 3.12
CA SER A 205 13.01 2.17 2.88
C SER A 205 12.76 3.47 3.64
N GLY A 206 13.24 3.62 4.88
CA GLY A 206 13.08 4.85 5.67
C GLY A 206 13.66 6.08 4.96
N ILE A 207 14.76 5.90 4.22
CA ILE A 207 15.34 6.95 3.37
C ILE A 207 14.36 7.35 2.26
N GLY A 208 13.82 6.40 1.51
CA GLY A 208 12.88 6.69 0.43
C GLY A 208 11.55 7.23 0.94
N ALA A 209 11.04 6.69 2.04
CA ALA A 209 9.82 7.11 2.71
C ALA A 209 9.87 8.57 3.16
N ALA A 210 10.99 9.02 3.75
CA ALA A 210 11.17 10.43 4.10
C ALA A 210 11.21 11.34 2.86
N ASN A 211 11.83 10.88 1.77
CA ASN A 211 11.91 11.65 0.51
C ASN A 211 10.54 11.78 -0.15
N ILE A 212 9.82 10.67 -0.36
CA ILE A 212 8.52 10.69 -1.02
C ILE A 212 7.43 11.33 -0.13
N GLY A 213 7.52 11.14 1.20
CA GLY A 213 6.70 11.83 2.18
C GLY A 213 6.89 13.35 2.13
N TRP A 214 8.13 13.83 1.99
CA TRP A 214 8.42 15.26 1.79
C TRP A 214 7.78 15.77 0.49
N MET A 215 7.83 14.97 -0.57
CA MET A 215 7.28 15.33 -1.89
C MET A 215 5.75 15.35 -1.94
N GLY A 216 5.06 14.66 -1.03
CA GLY A 216 3.61 14.78 -0.89
C GLY A 216 2.86 13.52 -0.46
N THR A 217 3.50 12.36 -0.35
CA THR A 217 2.84 11.12 0.10
C THR A 217 2.14 11.31 1.44
N ALA A 218 0.89 10.84 1.52
CA ALA A 218 0.01 11.05 2.67
C ALA A 218 0.17 9.97 3.75
N MET A 219 0.44 8.72 3.35
CA MET A 219 0.63 7.60 4.26
C MET A 219 1.84 6.75 3.85
N LEU A 220 2.60 6.26 4.83
CA LEU A 220 3.81 5.47 4.60
C LEU A 220 3.64 4.09 5.23
N CYS A 221 3.55 3.06 4.40
CA CYS A 221 3.53 1.67 4.86
C CYS A 221 4.93 1.31 5.35
N TYR A 222 5.01 0.95 6.62
CA TYR A 222 6.27 0.57 7.24
C TYR A 222 6.87 -0.71 6.63
N VAL A 223 8.19 -0.80 6.70
CA VAL A 223 8.99 -1.97 6.33
C VAL A 223 9.79 -2.37 7.57
N THR A 224 9.83 -3.67 7.85
CA THR A 224 10.52 -4.21 9.03
C THR A 224 11.95 -4.65 8.69
N PRO A 225 12.83 -4.88 9.68
CA PRO A 225 14.12 -5.53 9.45
C PRO A 225 13.99 -6.91 8.77
N LYS A 226 12.88 -7.62 8.96
CA LYS A 226 12.62 -8.95 8.39
C LYS A 226 12.07 -8.94 6.97
N GLU A 227 11.87 -7.78 6.37
CA GLU A 227 11.48 -7.71 4.97
C GLU A 227 12.41 -8.56 4.11
N HIS A 228 11.84 -9.29 3.16
CA HIS A 228 12.53 -10.29 2.32
C HIS A 228 13.14 -11.51 3.05
N LEU A 229 13.03 -11.61 4.38
CA LEU A 229 13.66 -12.68 5.17
C LEU A 229 12.68 -13.57 5.93
N GLY A 230 11.49 -13.06 6.29
CA GLY A 230 10.48 -13.85 6.99
C GLY A 230 9.38 -13.03 7.63
N LEU A 231 8.57 -13.67 8.48
CA LEU A 231 7.55 -12.98 9.26
C LEU A 231 8.22 -12.22 10.42
N PRO A 232 7.83 -10.95 10.67
CA PRO A 232 8.39 -10.14 11.75
C PRO A 232 7.90 -10.62 13.13
N ASP A 233 8.76 -10.49 14.13
CA ASP A 233 8.38 -10.61 15.53
C ASP A 233 7.98 -9.25 16.15
N LYS A 234 7.76 -9.22 17.46
CA LYS A 234 7.34 -8.00 18.18
C LYS A 234 8.38 -6.87 18.10
N GLU A 235 9.67 -7.20 18.16
CA GLU A 235 10.72 -6.18 18.13
C GLU A 235 10.91 -5.66 16.70
N ASP A 236 10.84 -6.55 15.70
CA ASP A 236 10.88 -6.16 14.29
C ASP A 236 9.75 -5.16 13.95
N VAL A 237 8.54 -5.41 14.48
CA VAL A 237 7.39 -4.50 14.33
C VAL A 237 7.67 -3.15 14.99
N ARG A 238 8.21 -3.15 16.21
CA ARG A 238 8.54 -1.90 16.93
C ARG A 238 9.59 -1.08 16.18
N GLU A 239 10.65 -1.73 15.69
CA GLU A 239 11.73 -1.08 14.94
C GLU A 239 11.22 -0.46 13.64
N GLY A 240 10.37 -1.17 12.90
CA GLY A 240 9.70 -0.63 11.72
C GLY A 240 8.84 0.60 12.06
N ILE A 241 8.01 0.53 13.10
CA ILE A 241 7.15 1.65 13.51
C ILE A 241 7.97 2.88 13.88
N ILE A 242 9.02 2.73 14.71
CA ILE A 242 9.85 3.86 15.13
C ILE A 242 10.57 4.47 13.93
N THR A 243 11.13 3.64 13.05
CA THR A 243 11.79 4.09 11.83
C THR A 243 10.86 4.94 10.96
N TYR A 244 9.62 4.49 10.76
CA TYR A 244 8.66 5.22 9.93
C TYR A 244 8.05 6.44 10.62
N LYS A 245 7.95 6.46 11.95
CA LYS A 245 7.61 7.68 12.70
C LYS A 245 8.70 8.75 12.56
N ILE A 246 9.98 8.36 12.48
CA ILE A 246 11.09 9.27 12.21
C ILE A 246 11.02 9.77 10.76
N ALA A 247 10.82 8.88 9.78
CA ALA A 247 10.70 9.26 8.38
C ALA A 247 9.53 10.23 8.13
N ALA A 248 8.35 9.95 8.69
CA ALA A 248 7.18 10.82 8.62
C ALA A 248 7.46 12.20 9.26
N HIS A 249 8.04 12.23 10.45
CA HIS A 249 8.39 13.51 11.11
C HIS A 249 9.44 14.30 10.32
N ALA A 250 10.42 13.63 9.72
CA ALA A 250 11.41 14.27 8.84
C ALA A 250 10.75 14.88 7.59
N ALA A 251 9.77 14.19 7.00
CA ALA A 251 8.95 14.73 5.92
C ALA A 251 8.14 15.94 6.37
N ASP A 252 7.50 15.91 7.54
CA ASP A 252 6.75 17.05 8.10
C ASP A 252 7.64 18.28 8.29
N LEU A 253 8.87 18.10 8.80
CA LEU A 253 9.86 19.16 8.91
C LEU A 253 10.23 19.74 7.55
N ALA A 254 10.51 18.88 6.56
CA ALA A 254 10.89 19.29 5.21
C ALA A 254 9.76 20.02 4.48
N LYS A 255 8.50 19.68 4.77
CA LYS A 255 7.29 20.38 4.30
C LYS A 255 7.03 21.69 5.03
N GLY A 256 7.75 21.97 6.12
CA GLY A 256 7.53 23.15 6.96
C GLY A 256 6.19 23.10 7.70
N TRP A 257 5.70 21.92 8.08
CA TRP A 257 4.41 21.78 8.75
C TRP A 257 4.37 22.55 10.09
N PRO A 258 3.33 23.38 10.32
CA PRO A 258 3.24 24.19 11.53
C PRO A 258 3.30 23.33 12.80
N GLY A 259 4.28 23.62 13.66
CA GLY A 259 4.46 22.94 14.95
C GLY A 259 5.36 21.71 14.93
N ALA A 260 5.70 21.14 13.77
CA ALA A 260 6.59 19.97 13.69
C ALA A 260 7.95 20.25 14.37
N GLN A 261 8.58 21.39 14.05
CA GLN A 261 9.89 21.78 14.58
C GLN A 261 9.89 22.08 16.10
N LEU A 262 8.73 22.28 16.73
CA LEU A 262 8.67 22.53 18.19
C LEU A 262 9.20 21.32 18.97
N ARG A 263 8.94 20.10 18.49
CA ARG A 263 9.41 18.87 19.11
C ARG A 263 10.94 18.78 19.07
N ASP A 264 11.54 19.04 17.92
CA ASP A 264 12.99 19.06 17.72
C ASP A 264 13.67 20.11 18.60
N ASN A 265 13.09 21.31 18.66
CA ASN A 265 13.62 22.41 19.47
C ASN A 265 13.55 22.10 20.97
N ALA A 266 12.45 21.49 21.44
CA ALA A 266 12.31 21.08 22.84
C ALA A 266 13.36 20.05 23.26
N LEU A 267 13.57 19.00 22.45
CA LEU A 267 14.57 17.97 22.70
C LEU A 267 16.00 18.53 22.59
N SER A 268 16.25 19.41 21.62
CA SER A 268 17.55 20.09 21.46
C SER A 268 17.88 20.99 22.65
N LYS A 269 16.88 21.69 23.20
CA LYS A 269 17.04 22.50 24.41
C LYS A 269 17.34 21.63 25.63
N ALA A 270 16.61 20.53 25.82
CA ALA A 270 16.88 19.56 26.90
C ALA A 270 18.32 19.01 26.82
N ARG A 271 18.77 18.67 25.60
CA ARG A 271 20.16 18.24 25.34
C ARG A 271 21.19 19.29 25.73
N PHE A 272 20.99 20.54 25.32
CA PHE A 272 21.91 21.64 25.63
C PHE A 272 21.98 21.94 27.13
N GLU A 273 20.86 21.79 27.83
CA GLU A 273 20.74 22.01 29.29
C GLU A 273 21.07 20.75 30.11
N PHE A 274 21.52 19.66 29.48
CA PHE A 274 21.82 18.36 30.12
C PHE A 274 20.65 17.77 30.92
N ARG A 275 19.41 18.04 30.53
CA ARG A 275 18.19 17.47 31.12
C ARG A 275 17.93 16.07 30.55
N TRP A 276 18.69 15.08 31.03
CA TRP A 276 18.71 13.72 30.48
C TRP A 276 17.38 12.97 30.55
N GLU A 277 16.57 13.17 31.59
CA GLU A 277 15.25 12.52 31.71
C GLU A 277 14.23 13.12 30.72
N ASP A 278 14.37 14.41 30.40
CA ASP A 278 13.52 15.10 29.43
C ASP A 278 13.91 14.80 27.97
N GLN A 279 15.15 14.34 27.72
CA GLN A 279 15.69 14.04 26.39
C GLN A 279 15.39 12.60 25.96
#